data_AF-A0A2N1SKW9-F1
#
_entry.id   AF-A0A2N1SKW9-F1
#
_cell.length_a   1.000
_cell.length_b   1.000
_cell.length_c   1.000
_cell.angle_alpha   90.00
_cell.angle_beta   90.00
_cell.angle_gamma   90.00
#
_symmetry.space_group_name_H-M   'P 1'
#
loop_
_entity.id
_entity.type
_entity.pdbx_description
1 polymer ?
#
loop_
_entity_poly.entity_id
_entity_poly.type
_entity_poly.pdbx_seq_one_letter_code
_entity_poly.pdbx_strand_id
1 'polypeptide(L)'
;MIRTADSAFGGESSDNLLSEELSFVHEFPLAQAHANLLGQFHRHGNSQYTFYSAVDLMCGTLVRLVDDAFSGLDVAVLVGARTFTDESAVYHYQAVGISAFDLGAPAYLEVLGKGKNDTVGPAGAPGEDAYQLQVISEGGTTFRTTEAFATTMRARVFKGGIEVTDSFTDADFRWSRTSSDAHADEIWNSAHYSVGGKTLSITQDDVAGRTNFFCTLLRRT
;
A
#
# COMPACT_ATOMS: atom_id res chain seq x y z
N MET A 1 -40.29 63.35 34.90
CA MET A 1 -41.15 62.87 33.79
C MET A 1 -40.83 61.40 33.54
N ILE A 2 -41.87 60.63 33.20
CA ILE A 2 -42.05 59.17 33.28
C ILE A 2 -41.30 58.36 32.19
N ARG A 3 -40.84 57.14 32.59
CA ARG A 3 -40.67 55.79 31.95
C ARG A 3 -40.37 55.70 30.43
N THR A 4 -39.73 54.66 29.85
CA THR A 4 -39.71 53.21 30.13
C THR A 4 -38.58 52.52 29.35
N ALA A 5 -38.21 51.33 29.84
CA ALA A 5 -37.37 50.25 29.32
C ALA A 5 -37.32 49.99 27.80
N ASP A 6 -36.20 49.40 27.35
CA ASP A 6 -36.25 48.02 26.88
C ASP A 6 -34.91 47.30 27.08
N SER A 7 -34.95 46.23 27.87
CA SER A 7 -33.89 45.24 27.99
C SER A 7 -34.10 44.19 26.91
N ALA A 8 -33.19 44.10 25.94
CA ALA A 8 -33.03 42.91 25.12
C ALA A 8 -31.87 42.09 25.70
N PHE A 9 -32.19 40.98 26.38
CA PHE A 9 -31.24 39.90 26.56
C PHE A 9 -30.98 39.29 25.17
N GLY A 10 -29.73 39.37 24.70
CA GLY A 10 -29.33 38.83 23.41
C GLY A 10 -27.97 38.15 23.53
N GLY A 11 -28.00 36.92 24.06
CA GLY A 11 -26.94 35.91 23.93
C GLY A 11 -25.66 36.18 24.68
N GLU A 12 -25.31 35.28 25.61
CA GLU A 12 -23.91 34.93 25.77
C GLU A 12 -23.43 34.41 24.40
N SER A 13 -22.83 35.27 23.58
CA SER A 13 -22.09 34.78 22.42
C SER A 13 -20.81 34.20 22.98
N SER A 14 -20.74 32.87 23.06
CA SER A 14 -19.49 32.14 23.17
C SER A 14 -18.74 32.21 21.83
N ASP A 15 -18.52 33.40 21.31
CA ASP A 15 -17.64 33.61 20.16
C ASP A 15 -16.19 33.61 20.65
N ASN A 16 -15.80 32.49 21.26
CA ASN A 16 -14.42 32.05 21.15
C ASN A 16 -14.27 31.45 19.75
N LEU A 17 -14.33 32.32 18.74
CA LEU A 17 -13.89 32.01 17.39
C LEU A 17 -12.38 31.77 17.48
N LEU A 18 -11.98 30.50 17.60
CA LEU A 18 -10.62 30.08 17.31
C LEU A 18 -10.36 30.43 15.84
N SER A 19 -9.70 31.56 15.61
CA SER A 19 -9.20 31.91 14.29
C SER A 19 -7.92 31.11 14.05
N GLU A 20 -8.02 30.07 13.24
CA GLU A 20 -6.87 29.31 12.78
C GLU A 20 -6.22 30.06 11.61
N GLU A 21 -5.04 30.63 11.85
CA GLU A 21 -4.23 31.27 10.81
C GLU A 21 -3.24 30.23 10.25
N LEU A 22 -3.64 29.58 9.16
CA LEU A 22 -2.77 28.67 8.41
C LEU A 22 -1.72 29.50 7.66
N SER A 23 -0.56 29.70 8.28
CA SER A 23 0.61 30.22 7.58
C SER A 23 1.30 29.08 6.84
N PHE A 24 1.39 29.21 5.51
CA PHE A 24 2.24 28.32 4.74
C PHE A 24 3.69 28.60 5.15
N VAL A 25 4.31 27.67 5.87
CA VAL A 25 5.72 27.77 6.31
C VAL A 25 6.68 27.73 5.11
N HIS A 26 6.18 27.36 3.92
CA HIS A 26 6.98 27.21 2.70
C HIS A 26 6.40 28.02 1.55
N GLU A 27 7.23 28.88 0.94
CA GLU A 27 6.90 29.52 -0.33
C GLU A 27 6.76 28.46 -1.42
N PHE A 28 5.91 28.72 -2.42
CA PHE A 28 5.64 27.80 -3.54
C PHE A 28 6.90 27.19 -4.18
N PRO A 29 7.99 27.94 -4.42
CA PRO A 29 9.23 27.38 -4.97
C PRO A 29 9.89 26.34 -4.05
N LEU A 30 9.86 26.56 -2.73
CA LEU A 30 10.46 25.67 -1.74
C LEU A 30 9.64 24.38 -1.59
N ALA A 31 8.32 24.51 -1.55
CA ALA A 31 7.41 23.36 -1.54
C ALA A 31 7.57 22.50 -2.81
N GLN A 32 7.71 23.13 -3.97
CA GLN A 32 7.94 22.45 -5.24
C GLN A 32 9.30 21.73 -5.25
N ALA A 33 10.37 22.36 -4.74
CA ALA A 33 11.68 21.73 -4.62
C ALA A 33 11.64 20.49 -3.71
N HIS A 34 10.96 20.57 -2.57
CA HIS A 34 10.75 19.42 -1.69
C HIS A 34 9.91 18.31 -2.34
N ALA A 35 8.83 18.66 -3.05
CA ALA A 35 8.02 17.68 -3.75
C ALA A 35 8.82 16.96 -4.85
N ASN A 36 9.66 17.69 -5.59
CA ASN A 36 10.55 17.12 -6.61
C ASN A 36 11.58 16.18 -5.98
N LEU A 37 12.20 16.59 -4.87
CA LEU A 37 13.16 15.77 -4.13
C LEU A 37 12.51 14.48 -3.62
N LEU A 38 11.31 14.57 -3.06
CA LEU A 38 10.55 13.42 -2.59
C LEU A 38 10.16 12.50 -3.75
N GLY A 39 9.75 13.04 -4.89
CA GLY A 39 9.44 12.28 -6.10
C GLY A 39 10.66 11.53 -6.66
N GLN A 40 11.82 12.18 -6.73
CA GLN A 40 13.07 11.53 -7.14
C GLN A 40 13.53 10.48 -6.12
N PHE A 41 13.41 10.77 -4.83
CA PHE A 41 13.71 9.81 -3.77
C PHE A 41 12.81 8.58 -3.85
N HIS A 42 11.50 8.72 -4.05
CA HIS A 42 10.62 7.57 -4.22
C HIS A 42 10.89 6.80 -5.50
N ARG A 43 11.26 7.49 -6.59
CA ARG A 43 11.56 6.85 -7.88
C ARG A 43 12.87 6.07 -7.88
N HIS A 44 13.87 6.51 -7.12
CA HIS A 44 15.24 5.98 -7.21
C HIS A 44 15.81 5.43 -5.91
N GLY A 45 15.29 5.87 -4.75
CA GLY A 45 15.91 5.72 -3.44
C GLY A 45 15.90 4.33 -2.82
N ASN A 46 15.38 3.31 -3.49
CA ASN A 46 15.51 1.89 -3.14
C ASN A 46 15.21 0.96 -4.34
N SER A 47 15.37 1.47 -5.56
CA SER A 47 14.95 0.74 -6.75
C SER A 47 15.93 -0.40 -7.05
N GLN A 48 15.40 -1.62 -7.08
CA GLN A 48 16.11 -2.78 -7.59
C GLN A 48 15.91 -2.85 -9.10
N TYR A 49 16.99 -3.11 -9.82
CA TYR A 49 17.02 -3.20 -11.27
C TYR A 49 17.36 -4.62 -11.69
N THR A 50 16.68 -5.11 -12.73
CA THR A 50 17.05 -6.34 -13.41
C THR A 50 17.41 -6.06 -14.85
N PHE A 51 18.47 -6.69 -15.34
CA PHE A 51 18.88 -6.58 -16.74
C PHE A 51 19.60 -7.84 -17.20
N TYR A 52 19.68 -8.02 -18.52
CA TYR A 52 20.39 -9.12 -19.15
C TYR A 52 21.64 -8.60 -19.87
N SER A 53 22.71 -9.38 -19.86
CA SER A 53 23.92 -9.07 -20.62
C SER A 53 24.55 -10.34 -21.18
N ALA A 54 25.05 -10.29 -22.41
CA ALA A 54 25.88 -11.35 -22.98
C ALA A 54 27.32 -11.32 -22.44
N VAL A 55 27.74 -10.18 -21.89
CA VAL A 55 29.04 -10.00 -21.24
C VAL A 55 28.91 -10.39 -19.78
N ASP A 56 29.85 -11.21 -19.29
CA ASP A 56 29.92 -11.58 -17.89
C ASP A 56 30.46 -10.43 -17.02
N LEU A 57 29.61 -9.93 -16.13
CA LEU A 57 29.89 -8.94 -15.11
C LEU A 57 29.95 -9.60 -13.73
N MET A 58 30.95 -9.25 -12.92
CA MET A 58 31.07 -9.77 -11.56
C MET A 58 30.14 -9.01 -10.60
N CYS A 59 29.68 -9.66 -9.52
CA CYS A 59 29.01 -8.94 -8.44
C CYS A 59 29.96 -7.89 -7.83
N GLY A 60 29.42 -6.74 -7.45
CA GLY A 60 30.20 -5.56 -7.03
C GLY A 60 30.59 -4.63 -8.18
N THR A 61 30.32 -5.00 -9.44
CA THR A 61 30.57 -4.13 -10.59
C THR A 61 29.57 -2.97 -10.62
N LEU A 62 30.06 -1.77 -10.90
CA LEU A 62 29.25 -0.60 -11.18
C LEU A 62 28.92 -0.55 -12.67
N VAL A 63 27.64 -0.45 -12.99
CA VAL A 63 27.12 -0.43 -14.36
C VAL A 63 26.20 0.76 -14.51
N ARG A 64 26.25 1.47 -15.64
CA ARG A 64 25.29 2.52 -15.98
C ARG A 64 24.26 1.94 -16.94
N LEU A 65 23.01 1.85 -16.48
CA LEU A 65 21.87 1.45 -17.30
C LEU A 65 21.35 2.69 -18.01
N VAL A 66 21.35 2.66 -19.34
CA VAL A 66 20.78 3.70 -20.20
C VAL A 66 19.72 3.05 -21.08
N ASP A 67 18.46 3.44 -20.92
CA ASP A 67 17.35 3.10 -21.81
C ASP A 67 16.71 4.38 -22.34
N ASP A 68 17.11 4.75 -23.55
CA ASP A 68 16.62 5.92 -24.29
C ASP A 68 15.40 5.61 -25.17
N ALA A 69 15.03 4.34 -25.32
CA ALA A 69 14.01 3.89 -26.26
C ALA A 69 12.58 4.01 -25.69
N PHE A 70 12.41 3.77 -24.38
CA PHE A 70 11.08 3.75 -23.77
C PHE A 70 10.98 4.50 -22.44
N SER A 71 11.96 4.35 -21.55
CA SER A 71 11.85 4.90 -20.18
C SER A 71 12.65 6.17 -19.95
N GLY A 72 13.61 6.51 -20.81
CA GLY A 72 14.58 7.58 -20.54
C GLY A 72 15.44 7.29 -19.31
N LEU A 73 15.57 6.02 -18.92
CA LEU A 73 16.30 5.61 -17.73
C LEU A 73 17.79 5.87 -17.94
N ASP A 74 18.40 6.56 -16.98
CA ASP A 74 19.84 6.77 -16.93
C ASP A 74 20.29 6.67 -15.48
N VAL A 75 20.83 5.51 -15.11
CA VAL A 75 21.15 5.20 -13.70
C VAL A 75 22.39 4.33 -13.58
N ALA A 76 23.36 4.79 -12.79
CA ALA A 76 24.39 3.95 -12.22
C ALA A 76 23.81 3.01 -11.15
N VAL A 77 24.11 1.72 -11.29
CA VAL A 77 23.70 0.62 -10.41
C VAL A 77 24.90 -0.20 -9.97
N LEU A 78 24.80 -0.81 -8.79
CA LEU A 78 25.74 -1.79 -8.27
C LEU A 78 25.15 -3.19 -8.43
N VAL A 79 25.85 -4.07 -9.14
CA VAL A 79 25.44 -5.47 -9.33
C VAL A 79 25.53 -6.23 -8.01
N GLY A 80 24.40 -6.72 -7.51
CA GLY A 80 24.31 -7.48 -6.26
C GLY A 80 24.25 -8.99 -6.48
N ALA A 81 23.59 -9.44 -7.54
CA ALA A 81 23.47 -10.86 -7.87
C ALA A 81 23.52 -11.11 -9.39
N ARG A 82 24.02 -12.30 -9.74
CA ARG A 82 24.15 -12.82 -11.11
C ARG A 82 23.61 -14.24 -11.17
N THR A 83 22.75 -14.51 -12.13
CA THR A 83 22.24 -15.84 -12.45
C THR A 83 22.60 -16.19 -13.89
N PHE A 84 23.07 -17.42 -14.10
CA PHE A 84 23.32 -17.99 -15.41
C PHE A 84 22.77 -19.41 -15.43
N THR A 85 21.97 -19.72 -16.44
CA THR A 85 21.44 -21.07 -16.67
C THR A 85 21.96 -21.59 -18.01
N ASP A 86 22.12 -22.90 -18.12
CA ASP A 86 22.52 -23.59 -19.35
C ASP A 86 21.49 -23.45 -20.49
N GLU A 87 20.25 -23.09 -20.15
CA GLU A 87 19.15 -22.82 -21.09
C GLU A 87 19.17 -21.39 -21.70
N SER A 88 20.01 -20.47 -21.22
CA SER A 88 20.07 -19.08 -21.70
C SER A 88 21.49 -18.61 -21.99
N ALA A 89 21.73 -18.12 -23.21
CA ALA A 89 23.04 -17.61 -23.64
C ALA A 89 23.41 -16.22 -23.06
N VAL A 90 22.64 -15.72 -22.09
CA VAL A 90 22.81 -14.40 -21.48
C VAL A 90 22.72 -14.50 -19.95
N TYR A 91 23.48 -13.66 -19.28
CA TYR A 91 23.48 -13.54 -17.83
C TYR A 91 22.33 -12.63 -17.38
N HIS A 92 21.62 -13.02 -16.34
CA HIS A 92 20.60 -12.22 -15.69
C HIS A 92 21.16 -11.60 -14.41
N TYR A 93 20.96 -10.29 -14.23
CA TYR A 93 21.51 -9.54 -13.11
C TYR A 93 20.42 -8.91 -12.25
N GLN A 94 20.68 -8.84 -10.94
CA GLN A 94 19.97 -7.99 -10.00
C GLN A 94 20.94 -6.94 -9.47
N ALA A 95 20.53 -5.68 -9.49
CA ALA A 95 21.36 -4.55 -9.11
C ALA A 95 20.58 -3.51 -8.30
N VAL A 96 21.29 -2.70 -7.53
CA VAL A 96 20.71 -1.62 -6.72
C VAL A 96 21.18 -0.28 -7.27
N GLY A 97 20.29 0.69 -7.41
CA GLY A 97 20.65 2.05 -7.84
C GLY A 97 21.61 2.72 -6.86
N ILE A 98 22.70 3.30 -7.38
CA ILE A 98 23.72 4.01 -6.59
C ILE A 98 24.01 5.42 -7.11
N SER A 99 23.29 5.86 -8.14
CA SER A 99 23.47 7.21 -8.68
C SER A 99 23.20 8.24 -7.60
N ALA A 100 24.13 9.20 -7.46
CA ALA A 100 23.89 10.39 -6.67
C ALA A 100 22.70 11.12 -7.28
N PHE A 101 21.65 11.27 -6.48
CA PHE A 101 20.47 12.08 -6.77
C PHE A 101 20.91 13.43 -7.34
N ASP A 102 20.66 13.70 -8.61
CA ASP A 102 20.80 15.08 -9.12
C ASP A 102 19.58 15.89 -8.66
N LEU A 103 19.68 16.38 -7.43
CA LEU A 103 18.70 17.25 -6.79
C LEU A 103 18.52 18.59 -7.53
N GLY A 104 19.43 18.92 -8.45
CA GLY A 104 19.36 20.10 -9.31
C GLY A 104 18.77 19.82 -10.68
N ALA A 105 18.60 18.55 -11.07
CA ALA A 105 17.97 18.21 -12.33
C ALA A 105 16.52 18.72 -12.32
N PRO A 106 16.09 19.49 -13.34
CA PRO A 106 14.70 19.86 -13.47
C PRO A 106 13.91 18.55 -13.63
N ALA A 107 13.19 18.17 -12.57
CA ALA A 107 12.13 17.20 -12.72
C ALA A 107 11.11 17.88 -13.63
N TYR A 108 11.06 17.46 -14.88
CA TYR A 108 9.90 17.71 -15.72
C TYR A 108 8.75 17.00 -15.01
N LEU A 109 8.11 17.73 -14.12
CA LEU A 109 6.73 17.47 -13.81
C LEU A 109 6.08 17.54 -15.18
N GLU A 110 5.59 16.42 -15.68
CA GLU A 110 4.55 16.44 -16.70
C GLU A 110 3.32 17.03 -16.00
N VAL A 111 3.40 18.32 -15.68
CA VAL A 111 2.21 19.15 -15.62
C VAL A 111 1.77 19.08 -17.06
N LEU A 112 0.75 18.28 -17.34
CA LEU A 112 -0.08 18.52 -18.52
C LEU A 112 -0.49 19.98 -18.40
N GLY A 113 0.28 20.85 -19.05
CA GLY A 113 0.01 22.27 -19.07
C GLY A 113 -1.39 22.38 -19.62
N LYS A 114 -2.33 22.90 -18.82
CA LYS A 114 -3.73 23.00 -19.20
C LYS A 114 -3.80 23.68 -20.56
N GLY A 115 -4.04 22.90 -21.60
CA GLY A 115 -4.05 23.38 -22.97
C GLY A 115 -5.10 24.46 -23.08
N LYS A 116 -4.73 25.62 -23.62
CA LYS A 116 -5.71 26.63 -24.03
C LYS A 116 -6.49 25.99 -25.19
N ASN A 117 -7.69 25.51 -24.88
CA ASN A 117 -8.58 24.65 -25.70
C ASN A 117 -8.36 23.14 -25.56
N ASP A 118 -8.07 22.65 -24.35
CA ASP A 118 -8.24 21.23 -24.07
C ASP A 118 -9.73 20.89 -24.16
N THR A 119 -10.15 20.29 -25.28
CA THR A 119 -11.43 19.60 -25.34
C THR A 119 -11.31 18.43 -24.37
N VAL A 120 -11.73 18.67 -23.13
CA VAL A 120 -11.88 17.64 -22.10
C VAL A 120 -12.67 16.52 -22.77
N GLY A 121 -11.98 15.43 -23.10
CA GLY A 121 -12.65 14.20 -23.46
C GLY A 121 -13.65 13.89 -22.35
N PRO A 122 -14.82 13.32 -22.66
CA PRO A 122 -15.80 13.01 -21.62
C PRO A 122 -15.08 12.28 -20.49
N ALA A 123 -15.32 12.72 -19.25
CA ALA A 123 -14.75 12.07 -18.08
C ALA A 123 -14.90 10.56 -18.24
N GLY A 124 -13.80 9.83 -18.11
CA GLY A 124 -13.85 8.37 -18.11
C GLY A 124 -14.88 7.90 -17.08
N ALA A 125 -15.46 6.72 -17.29
CA ALA A 125 -16.36 6.16 -16.30
C ALA A 125 -15.69 6.18 -14.91
N PRO A 126 -16.40 6.59 -13.84
CA PRO A 126 -15.84 6.53 -12.51
C PRO A 126 -15.31 5.12 -12.24
N GLY A 127 -14.10 5.03 -11.66
CA GLY A 127 -13.49 3.76 -11.32
C GLY A 127 -14.44 2.94 -10.44
N GLU A 128 -14.51 1.62 -10.67
CA GLU A 128 -15.35 0.76 -9.82
C GLU A 128 -14.85 0.82 -8.38
N ASP A 129 -15.77 0.96 -7.42
CA ASP A 129 -15.45 0.93 -6.00
C ASP A 129 -14.67 -0.34 -5.64
N ALA A 130 -13.54 -0.17 -4.96
CA ALA A 130 -12.72 -1.27 -4.49
C ALA A 130 -13.41 -2.07 -3.37
N TYR A 131 -13.15 -3.37 -3.36
CA TYR A 131 -13.54 -4.24 -2.25
C TYR A 131 -12.45 -4.24 -1.17
N GLN A 132 -12.85 -4.14 0.09
CA GLN A 132 -11.98 -4.26 1.25
C GLN A 132 -12.47 -5.42 2.12
N LEU A 133 -11.58 -6.36 2.43
CA LEU A 133 -11.83 -7.45 3.37
C LEU A 133 -11.18 -7.11 4.72
N GLN A 134 -11.98 -7.10 5.79
CA GLN A 134 -11.53 -6.88 7.16
C GLN A 134 -11.74 -8.15 7.99
N VAL A 135 -10.73 -8.54 8.75
CA VAL A 135 -10.82 -9.62 9.74
C VAL A 135 -10.90 -9.01 11.14
N ILE A 136 -11.94 -9.37 11.88
CA ILE A 136 -12.20 -8.91 13.25
C ILE A 136 -12.15 -10.13 14.18
N SER A 137 -11.33 -10.07 15.23
CA SER A 137 -11.30 -11.11 16.27
C SER A 137 -12.05 -10.64 17.51
N GLU A 138 -12.91 -11.51 18.04
CA GLU A 138 -13.67 -11.25 19.28
C GLU A 138 -12.78 -11.22 20.54
N GLY A 139 -11.62 -11.88 20.50
CA GLY A 139 -10.68 -11.98 21.62
C GLY A 139 -9.48 -11.04 21.54
N GLY A 140 -9.46 -10.12 20.57
CA GLY A 140 -8.31 -9.27 20.26
C GLY A 140 -7.38 -9.87 19.20
N THR A 141 -6.35 -9.14 18.78
CA THR A 141 -5.48 -9.54 17.65
C THR A 141 -4.17 -10.21 18.08
N THR A 142 -3.95 -10.38 19.38
CA THR A 142 -2.71 -10.96 19.93
C THR A 142 -3.06 -11.89 21.08
N PHE A 143 -2.68 -13.16 20.92
CA PHE A 143 -2.89 -14.21 21.91
C PHE A 143 -1.55 -14.67 22.46
N ARG A 144 -1.43 -14.81 23.78
CA ARG A 144 -0.25 -15.40 24.42
C ARG A 144 -0.44 -16.91 24.50
N THR A 145 0.53 -17.67 24.01
CA THR A 145 0.50 -19.15 24.00
C THR A 145 0.66 -19.78 25.38
N THR A 146 0.82 -18.98 26.44
CA THR A 146 0.99 -19.45 27.83
C THR A 146 -0.32 -19.75 28.54
N GLU A 147 -1.46 -19.34 27.97
CA GLU A 147 -2.79 -19.55 28.54
C GLU A 147 -3.71 -20.15 27.48
N ALA A 148 -4.65 -20.98 27.91
CA ALA A 148 -5.67 -21.52 27.04
C ALA A 148 -6.53 -20.36 26.51
N PHE A 149 -6.69 -20.30 25.19
CA PHE A 149 -7.56 -19.32 24.56
C PHE A 149 -8.44 -20.00 23.51
N ALA A 150 -9.61 -19.41 23.31
CA ALA A 150 -10.49 -19.67 22.18
C ALA A 150 -10.98 -18.33 21.68
N THR A 151 -10.93 -18.10 20.37
CA THR A 151 -11.47 -16.89 19.77
C THR A 151 -12.15 -17.17 18.45
N THR A 152 -13.13 -16.34 18.12
CA THR A 152 -13.77 -16.34 16.81
C THR A 152 -13.25 -15.15 16.02
N MET A 153 -12.76 -15.41 14.82
CA MET A 153 -12.48 -14.40 13.80
C MET A 153 -13.65 -14.31 12.83
N ARG A 154 -14.00 -13.09 12.43
CA ARG A 154 -15.08 -12.78 11.49
C ARG A 154 -14.55 -11.95 10.33
N ALA A 155 -14.88 -12.36 9.11
CA ALA A 155 -14.61 -11.64 7.88
C ALA A 155 -15.77 -10.68 7.54
N ARG A 156 -15.45 -9.43 7.22
CA ARG A 156 -16.40 -8.43 6.72
C ARG A 156 -15.90 -7.83 5.40
N VAL A 157 -16.79 -7.70 4.43
CA VAL A 157 -16.47 -7.17 3.11
C VAL A 157 -17.12 -5.82 2.94
N PHE A 158 -16.36 -4.83 2.48
CA PHE A 158 -16.84 -3.49 2.19
C PHE A 158 -16.62 -3.16 0.72
N LYS A 159 -17.56 -2.43 0.10
CA LYS A 159 -17.42 -1.85 -1.25
C LYS A 159 -17.75 -0.36 -1.14
N GLY A 160 -16.80 0.50 -1.49
CA GLY A 160 -17.01 1.96 -1.39
C GLY A 160 -17.34 2.42 0.05
N GLY A 161 -16.82 1.72 1.06
CA GLY A 161 -17.09 2.00 2.48
C GLY A 161 -18.40 1.44 3.03
N ILE A 162 -19.25 0.82 2.19
CA ILE A 162 -20.49 0.17 2.62
C ILE A 162 -20.23 -1.32 2.85
N GLU A 163 -20.68 -1.86 3.99
CA GLU A 163 -20.58 -3.30 4.26
C GLU A 163 -21.50 -4.08 3.31
N VAL A 164 -20.91 -5.01 2.56
CA VAL A 164 -21.56 -5.89 1.57
C VAL A 164 -21.27 -7.37 1.86
N THR A 165 -20.90 -7.71 3.10
CA THR A 165 -20.55 -9.08 3.54
C THR A 165 -21.60 -10.12 3.13
N ASP A 166 -22.89 -9.78 3.26
CA ASP A 166 -24.02 -10.68 2.97
C ASP A 166 -24.25 -10.91 1.47
N SER A 167 -23.58 -10.15 0.60
CA SER A 167 -23.60 -10.41 -0.85
C SER A 167 -22.73 -11.60 -1.25
N PHE A 168 -21.93 -12.12 -0.33
CA PHE A 168 -21.04 -13.26 -0.54
C PHE A 168 -21.52 -14.49 0.23
N THR A 169 -21.36 -15.67 -0.37
CA THR A 169 -21.63 -16.95 0.27
C THR A 169 -20.45 -17.38 1.12
N ASP A 170 -20.65 -18.33 2.04
CA ASP A 170 -19.55 -18.87 2.86
C ASP A 170 -18.47 -19.55 2.00
N ALA A 171 -18.87 -20.09 0.84
CA ALA A 171 -17.96 -20.68 -0.13
C ALA A 171 -17.02 -19.67 -0.80
N ASP A 172 -17.23 -18.36 -0.64
CA ASP A 172 -16.37 -17.31 -1.19
C ASP A 172 -15.21 -16.94 -0.26
N PHE A 173 -15.19 -17.45 0.97
CA PHE A 173 -14.14 -17.12 1.96
C PHE A 173 -13.18 -18.30 2.12
N ARG A 174 -11.87 -18.04 2.06
CA ARG A 174 -10.81 -19.01 2.36
C ARG A 174 -9.94 -18.53 3.49
N TRP A 175 -9.78 -19.37 4.49
CA TRP A 175 -8.85 -19.13 5.57
C TRP A 175 -7.53 -19.85 5.31
N SER A 176 -6.43 -19.19 5.63
CA SER A 176 -5.12 -19.79 5.64
C SER A 176 -4.34 -19.41 6.90
N ARG A 177 -3.43 -20.28 7.28
CA ARG A 177 -2.52 -20.14 8.42
C ARG A 177 -1.08 -20.11 7.92
N THR A 178 -0.27 -19.27 8.54
CA THR A 178 1.18 -19.25 8.39
C THR A 178 1.82 -19.17 9.77
N SER A 179 2.70 -20.10 10.07
CA SER A 179 3.38 -20.26 11.35
C SER A 179 4.87 -20.54 11.16
N SER A 180 5.57 -20.91 12.23
CA SER A 180 6.95 -21.39 12.14
C SER A 180 7.07 -22.84 11.63
N ASP A 181 5.96 -23.58 11.52
CA ASP A 181 5.93 -24.97 11.05
C ASP A 181 5.13 -25.07 9.74
N ALA A 182 5.86 -25.02 8.62
CA ALA A 182 5.28 -25.06 7.28
C ALA A 182 4.53 -26.38 7.00
N HIS A 183 4.97 -27.50 7.56
CA HIS A 183 4.30 -28.78 7.33
C HIS A 183 2.96 -28.86 8.07
N ALA A 184 2.92 -28.39 9.31
CA ALA A 184 1.67 -28.26 10.05
C ALA A 184 0.71 -27.28 9.34
N ASP A 185 1.23 -26.20 8.76
CA ASP A 185 0.43 -25.25 7.97
C ASP A 185 -0.18 -25.88 6.72
N GLU A 186 0.55 -26.72 5.98
CA GLU A 186 0.00 -27.44 4.83
C GLU A 186 -1.20 -28.31 5.23
N ILE A 187 -1.06 -29.06 6.33
CA ILE A 187 -2.14 -29.89 6.87
C ILE A 187 -3.33 -29.03 7.27
N TRP A 188 -3.11 -27.98 8.08
CA TRP A 188 -4.17 -27.09 8.55
C TRP A 188 -4.88 -26.40 7.38
N ASN A 189 -4.11 -25.86 6.42
CA ASN A 189 -4.63 -25.18 5.24
C ASN A 189 -5.44 -26.14 4.38
N SER A 190 -4.99 -27.37 4.15
CA SER A 190 -5.75 -28.36 3.36
C SER A 190 -7.12 -28.69 3.99
N ALA A 191 -7.18 -28.81 5.32
CA ALA A 191 -8.41 -29.09 6.05
C ALA A 191 -9.38 -27.89 6.02
N HIS A 192 -8.87 -26.67 6.23
CA HIS A 192 -9.70 -25.46 6.35
C HIS A 192 -10.00 -24.78 5.01
N TYR A 193 -9.28 -25.13 3.95
CA TYR A 193 -9.57 -24.67 2.59
C TYR A 193 -10.94 -25.14 2.10
N SER A 194 -11.38 -26.33 2.54
CA SER A 194 -12.60 -26.98 2.07
C SER A 194 -13.87 -26.54 2.80
N VAL A 195 -13.73 -26.12 4.07
CA VAL A 195 -14.86 -25.74 4.93
C VAL A 195 -15.37 -24.34 4.56
N GLY A 196 -14.46 -23.41 4.27
CA GLY A 196 -14.81 -22.01 3.96
C GLY A 196 -15.59 -21.33 5.09
N GLY A 197 -16.03 -20.09 4.87
CA GLY A 197 -16.95 -19.40 5.78
C GLY A 197 -16.51 -18.02 6.24
N LYS A 198 -17.50 -17.20 6.59
CA LYS A 198 -17.30 -15.85 7.13
C LYS A 198 -16.68 -15.84 8.52
N THR A 199 -16.69 -16.98 9.21
CA THR A 199 -16.22 -17.11 10.59
C THR A 199 -15.23 -18.24 10.72
N LEU A 200 -14.18 -18.03 11.51
CA LEU A 200 -13.18 -19.03 11.86
C LEU A 200 -13.01 -19.05 13.38
N SER A 201 -13.28 -20.19 13.99
CA SER A 201 -12.96 -20.42 15.40
C SER A 201 -11.56 -20.98 15.50
N ILE A 202 -10.71 -20.38 16.33
CA ILE A 202 -9.36 -20.87 16.62
C ILE A 202 -9.17 -21.11 18.11
N THR A 203 -8.34 -22.09 18.41
CA THR A 203 -7.92 -22.48 19.76
C THR A 203 -6.40 -22.50 19.84
N GLN A 204 -5.87 -22.83 21.03
CA GLN A 204 -4.43 -22.99 21.22
C GLN A 204 -3.84 -24.10 20.32
N ASP A 205 -4.60 -25.15 20.00
CA ASP A 205 -4.15 -26.26 19.15
C ASP A 205 -3.92 -25.82 17.69
N ASP A 206 -4.51 -24.70 17.29
CA ASP A 206 -4.36 -24.12 15.96
C ASP A 206 -3.08 -23.27 15.82
N VAL A 207 -2.31 -23.08 16.88
CA VAL A 207 -1.14 -22.18 16.92
C VAL A 207 0.16 -22.95 17.13
N ALA A 208 1.12 -22.73 16.24
CA ALA A 208 2.49 -23.22 16.35
C ALA A 208 3.47 -22.03 16.43
N GLY A 209 3.95 -21.70 17.63
CA GLY A 209 4.83 -20.54 17.83
C GLY A 209 4.18 -19.23 17.38
N ARG A 210 4.89 -18.43 16.57
CA ARG A 210 4.31 -17.22 15.98
C ARG A 210 3.44 -17.61 14.78
N THR A 211 2.12 -17.52 14.94
CA THR A 211 1.14 -17.90 13.94
C THR A 211 0.32 -16.68 13.49
N ASN A 212 0.04 -16.59 12.19
CA ASN A 212 -0.86 -15.62 11.59
C ASN A 212 -1.97 -16.35 10.84
N PHE A 213 -3.17 -15.76 10.87
CA PHE A 213 -4.33 -16.24 10.13
C PHE A 213 -4.76 -15.19 9.12
N PHE A 214 -5.06 -15.62 7.90
CA PHE A 214 -5.47 -14.79 6.80
C PHE A 214 -6.82 -15.25 6.27
N CYS A 215 -7.59 -14.30 5.73
CA CYS A 215 -8.80 -14.59 4.98
C CYS A 215 -8.64 -14.02 3.58
N THR A 216 -9.02 -14.81 2.57
CA THR A 216 -9.05 -14.41 1.17
C THR A 216 -10.48 -14.50 0.66
N LEU A 217 -10.94 -13.45 -0.03
CA LEU A 217 -12.22 -13.45 -0.73
C LEU A 217 -12.01 -13.94 -2.17
N LEU A 218 -12.57 -15.10 -2.49
CA LEU A 218 -12.55 -15.68 -3.82
C LEU A 218 -13.67 -15.04 -4.66
N ARG A 219 -13.31 -14.10 -5.53
CA ARG A 219 -14.26 -13.59 -6.54
C ARG A 219 -14.23 -14.51 -7.75
N ARG A 220 -15.40 -15.01 -8.18
CA ARG A 220 -15.54 -15.51 -9.55
C ARG A 220 -15.53 -14.29 -10.47
N THR A 221 -14.45 -14.15 -11.24
CA THR A 221 -14.36 -13.22 -12.38
C THR A 221 -15.34 -13.60 -13.47
#